data_AF-A0A916T1C3-F1
#
_entry.id   AF-A0A916T1C3-F1
#
_cell.length_a   1.000
_cell.length_b   1.000
_cell.length_c   1.000
_cell.angle_alpha   90.00
_cell.angle_beta   90.00
_cell.angle_gamma   90.00
#
_symmetry.space_group_name_H-M   'P 1'
#
loop_
_entity.id
_entity.type
_entity.pdbx_description
1 polymer ?
#
loop_
_entity_poly.entity_id
_entity_poly.type
_entity_poly.pdbx_seq_one_letter_code
_entity_poly.pdbx_strand_id
1 'polypeptide(L)'
;MARAIHVFRSPDRFIAGTVGQPGDRTFYLQAVHDKRVISVMLEKQQVQILADRIDALLEEIHRRFGTPLPEDAERVDLSPLIMPVDAEFRVGTMGLGWDAESEAVVVELLAITEGEFDESVVLDDTEEGPDAVRVFLTTAAAREFAERSSRVISAGREPCPLCGQPLDPAGHICARTNGYKRGVEFDKSLDFIDPGLLDAAADDPDDTPLAEDTPPAEEDSLEEEATGEGSAGENPESTNSESDDDPGEGPLQ
;
A
#
# COMPACT_ATOMS: atom_id res chain seq x y z
N MET A 1 5.36 33.22 17.51
CA MET A 1 6.53 32.82 16.69
C MET A 1 6.11 32.95 15.23
N ALA A 2 7.02 33.28 14.32
CA ALA A 2 6.71 33.25 12.88
C ALA A 2 6.40 31.81 12.45
N ARG A 3 5.45 31.63 11.54
CA ARG A 3 5.07 30.29 11.07
C ARG A 3 6.16 29.62 10.22
N ALA A 4 6.19 28.30 10.22
CA ALA A 4 7.04 27.50 9.35
C ALA A 4 6.24 26.98 8.14
N ILE A 5 6.69 27.29 6.92
CA ILE A 5 6.11 26.75 5.68
C ILE A 5 7.12 25.83 5.00
N HIS A 6 6.78 24.55 4.90
CA HIS A 6 7.60 23.52 4.27
C HIS A 6 7.10 23.25 2.85
N VAL A 7 7.82 23.75 1.85
CA VAL A 7 7.47 23.53 0.44
C VAL A 7 8.29 22.40 -0.17
N PHE A 8 7.61 21.47 -0.85
CA PHE A 8 8.18 20.37 -1.64
C PHE A 8 7.66 20.44 -3.07
N ARG A 9 8.48 20.93 -4.01
CA ARG A 9 8.07 21.08 -5.42
C ARG A 9 8.19 19.79 -6.24
N SER A 10 9.08 18.90 -5.83
CA SER A 10 9.37 17.63 -6.51
C SER A 10 9.81 16.60 -5.48
N PRO A 11 8.93 16.20 -4.55
CA PRO A 11 9.27 15.20 -3.55
C PRO A 11 9.63 13.87 -4.22
N ASP A 12 10.65 13.19 -3.70
CA ASP A 12 10.97 11.83 -4.12
C ASP A 12 9.93 10.84 -3.60
N ARG A 13 9.28 11.19 -2.48
CA ARG A 13 8.29 10.34 -1.83
C ARG A 13 7.27 11.19 -1.08
N PHE A 14 5.99 10.97 -1.33
CA PHE A 14 4.90 11.52 -0.54
C PHE A 14 3.94 10.39 -0.21
N ILE A 15 3.90 9.97 1.05
CA ILE A 15 3.20 8.74 1.45
C ILE A 15 2.43 8.90 2.75
N ALA A 16 1.32 8.17 2.84
CA ALA A 16 0.67 7.88 4.11
C ALA A 16 1.26 6.61 4.74
N GLY A 17 1.35 6.62 6.07
CA GLY A 17 1.75 5.49 6.87
C GLY A 17 1.15 5.53 8.27
N THR A 18 1.32 4.45 9.03
CA THR A 18 0.84 4.35 10.40
C THR A 18 1.88 3.74 11.31
N VAL A 19 1.89 4.17 12.56
CA VAL A 19 2.69 3.57 13.65
C VAL A 19 1.74 3.16 14.76
N GLY A 20 1.97 2.00 15.38
CA GLY A 20 1.13 1.47 16.47
C GLY A 20 0.40 0.18 16.11
N GLN A 21 -0.36 -0.35 17.07
CA GLN A 21 -1.09 -1.62 16.94
C GLN A 21 -2.45 -1.43 16.27
N PRO A 22 -3.04 -2.48 15.67
CA PRO A 22 -4.42 -2.43 15.23
C PRO A 22 -5.40 -1.99 16.33
N GLY A 23 -6.15 -0.91 16.08
CA GLY A 23 -7.04 -0.29 17.05
C GLY A 23 -6.48 0.98 17.72
N ASP A 24 -5.15 1.10 17.80
CA ASP A 24 -4.45 2.25 18.39
C ASP A 24 -3.29 2.70 17.49
N ARG A 25 -3.66 3.11 16.26
CA ARG A 25 -2.72 3.54 15.23
C ARG A 25 -2.76 5.05 15.08
N THR A 26 -1.57 5.65 15.06
CA THR A 26 -1.39 7.04 14.66
C THR A 26 -1.04 7.08 13.18
N PHE A 27 -1.72 7.94 12.42
CA PHE A 27 -1.48 8.14 10.99
C PHE A 27 -0.53 9.32 10.79
N TYR A 28 0.37 9.17 9.83
CA TYR A 28 1.32 10.19 9.44
C TYR A 28 1.33 10.32 7.92
N LEU A 29 1.51 11.56 7.45
CA LEU A 29 1.95 11.84 6.09
C LEU A 29 3.44 12.20 6.13
N GLN A 30 4.21 11.62 5.23
CA GLN A 30 5.64 11.86 5.12
C GLN A 30 5.98 12.35 3.71
N ALA A 31 6.60 13.52 3.64
CA ALA A 31 7.19 14.09 2.43
C ALA A 31 8.71 13.97 2.52
N VAL A 32 9.33 13.42 1.49
CA VAL A 32 10.77 13.19 1.40
C VAL A 32 11.30 13.85 0.13
N HIS A 33 12.39 14.58 0.26
CA HIS A 33 13.18 15.07 -0.87
C HIS A 33 14.66 15.09 -0.49
N ASP A 34 15.45 14.27 -1.16
CA ASP A 34 16.84 13.95 -0.84
C ASP A 34 16.98 13.56 0.65
N LYS A 35 17.64 14.39 1.46
CA LYS A 35 17.83 14.14 2.90
C LYS A 35 16.77 14.80 3.78
N ARG A 36 15.88 15.60 3.21
CA ARG A 36 14.83 16.30 3.95
C ARG A 36 13.61 15.42 4.06
N VAL A 37 13.27 15.04 5.28
CA VAL A 37 12.06 14.29 5.62
C VAL A 37 11.21 15.18 6.53
N ILE A 38 9.96 15.43 6.14
CA ILE A 38 8.97 16.09 6.98
C ILE A 38 7.82 15.13 7.20
N SER A 39 7.44 14.94 8.45
CA SER A 39 6.31 14.10 8.85
C SER A 39 5.29 14.95 9.59
N VAL A 40 4.02 14.77 9.26
CA VAL A 40 2.91 15.43 9.96
C VAL A 40 1.90 14.39 10.40
N MET A 41 1.24 14.63 11.54
CA MET A 41 0.27 13.71 12.11
C MET A 41 -1.15 14.06 11.65
N LEU A 42 -1.92 13.05 11.24
CA LEU A 42 -3.29 13.20 10.76
C LEU A 42 -4.23 12.19 11.42
N GLU A 43 -5.51 12.47 11.35
CA GLU A 43 -6.55 11.50 11.65
C GLU A 43 -6.79 10.55 10.47
N LYS A 44 -7.25 9.33 10.76
CA LYS A 44 -7.59 8.34 9.74
C LYS A 44 -8.59 8.89 8.70
N GLN A 45 -9.60 9.62 9.16
CA GLN A 45 -10.62 10.20 8.28
C GLN A 45 -10.02 11.26 7.35
N GLN A 46 -9.07 12.06 7.83
CA GLN A 46 -8.38 13.06 7.00
C GLN A 46 -7.59 12.39 5.88
N VAL A 47 -6.83 11.32 6.18
CA VAL A 47 -6.08 10.57 5.15
C VAL A 47 -7.03 9.97 4.11
N GLN A 48 -8.17 9.43 4.54
CA GLN A 48 -9.17 8.87 3.63
C GLN A 48 -9.76 9.96 2.72
N ILE A 49 -10.19 11.09 3.29
CA ILE A 49 -10.74 12.20 2.53
C ILE A 49 -9.72 12.73 1.52
N LEU A 50 -8.45 12.85 1.90
CA LEU A 50 -7.41 13.32 1.00
C LEU A 50 -7.20 12.38 -0.19
N ALA A 51 -7.15 11.07 0.05
CA ALA A 51 -7.04 10.06 -1.02
C ALA A 51 -8.23 10.12 -1.98
N ASP A 52 -9.47 10.09 -1.45
CA ASP A 52 -10.70 10.14 -2.25
C ASP A 52 -10.79 11.45 -3.08
N ARG A 53 -10.36 12.57 -2.49
CA ARG A 53 -10.37 13.89 -3.15
C ARG A 53 -9.33 14.00 -4.24
N ILE A 54 -8.15 13.38 -4.07
CA ILE A 54 -7.12 13.33 -5.11
C ILE A 54 -7.65 12.57 -6.33
N ASP A 55 -8.26 11.40 -6.13
CA ASP A 55 -8.84 10.63 -7.24
C ASP A 55 -9.91 11.44 -7.98
N ALA A 56 -10.84 12.05 -7.26
CA ALA A 56 -11.87 12.90 -7.85
C ALA A 56 -11.29 14.12 -8.59
N LEU A 57 -10.20 14.70 -8.08
CA LEU A 57 -9.51 15.82 -8.74
C LEU A 57 -8.85 15.36 -10.04
N LEU A 58 -8.16 14.22 -10.05
CA LEU A 58 -7.52 13.68 -11.26
C LEU A 58 -8.55 13.40 -12.37
N GLU A 59 -9.69 12.81 -12.02
CA GLU A 59 -10.80 12.62 -12.96
C GLU A 59 -11.32 13.95 -13.52
N GLU A 60 -11.46 14.97 -12.69
CA GLU A 60 -11.93 16.28 -13.13
C GLU A 60 -10.93 17.00 -14.02
N ILE A 61 -9.64 16.91 -13.71
CA ILE A 61 -8.56 17.47 -14.55
C ILE A 61 -8.57 16.80 -15.92
N HIS A 62 -8.68 15.46 -15.96
CA HIS A 62 -8.79 14.71 -17.21
C HIS A 62 -9.99 15.17 -18.05
N ARG A 63 -11.17 15.33 -17.42
CA ARG A 63 -12.37 15.81 -18.11
C ARG A 63 -12.24 17.24 -18.65
N ARG A 64 -11.62 18.15 -17.89
CA ARG A 64 -11.56 19.58 -18.24
C ARG A 64 -10.40 19.94 -19.17
N PHE A 65 -9.23 19.38 -18.92
CA PHE A 65 -7.98 19.77 -19.57
C PHE A 65 -7.42 18.69 -20.49
N GLY A 66 -8.01 17.48 -20.50
CA GLY A 66 -7.53 16.38 -21.34
C GLY A 66 -6.21 15.78 -20.86
N THR A 67 -5.74 16.13 -19.66
CA THR A 67 -4.53 15.55 -19.06
C THR A 67 -4.70 14.03 -18.96
N PRO A 68 -3.72 13.23 -19.42
CA PRO A 68 -3.82 11.78 -19.34
C PRO A 68 -3.94 11.35 -17.88
N LEU A 69 -4.93 10.50 -17.59
CA LEU A 69 -4.97 9.82 -16.31
C LEU A 69 -3.79 8.84 -16.26
N PRO A 70 -3.02 8.86 -15.16
CA PRO A 70 -2.02 7.82 -14.96
C PRO A 70 -2.72 6.46 -14.89
N GLU A 71 -2.11 5.45 -15.51
CA GLU A 71 -2.56 4.07 -15.32
C GLU A 71 -2.39 3.67 -13.85
N ASP A 72 -3.18 2.70 -13.39
CA ASP A 72 -3.03 2.14 -12.05
C ASP A 72 -1.57 1.65 -11.88
N ALA A 73 -0.96 1.99 -10.75
CA ALA A 73 0.45 1.66 -10.54
C ALA A 73 0.63 0.14 -10.47
N GLU A 74 1.34 -0.44 -11.44
CA GLU A 74 1.62 -1.88 -11.51
C GLU A 74 2.27 -2.40 -10.21
N ARG A 75 3.02 -1.53 -9.53
CA ARG A 75 3.55 -1.75 -8.19
C ARG A 75 3.49 -0.47 -7.35
N VAL A 76 2.53 -0.42 -6.44
CA VAL A 76 2.45 0.60 -5.39
C VAL A 76 3.61 0.42 -4.41
N ASP A 77 4.38 1.47 -4.12
CA ASP A 77 5.36 1.43 -3.03
C ASP A 77 4.63 1.12 -1.71
N LEU A 78 5.06 0.06 -1.02
CA LEU A 78 4.57 -0.34 0.31
C LEU A 78 5.67 -0.25 1.37
N SER A 79 6.83 0.31 1.04
CA SER A 79 7.93 0.46 1.98
C SER A 79 7.48 1.30 3.19
N PRO A 80 8.00 1.04 4.40
CA PRO A 80 7.54 1.74 5.60
C PRO A 80 7.88 3.24 5.58
N LEU A 81 7.36 3.95 6.58
CA LEU A 81 7.82 5.31 6.90
C LEU A 81 9.31 5.27 7.27
N ILE A 82 10.04 6.33 6.92
CA ILE A 82 11.41 6.51 7.39
C ILE A 82 11.36 6.76 8.91
N MET A 83 12.15 6.00 9.66
CA MET A 83 12.25 6.08 11.12
C MET A 83 13.50 6.87 11.54
N PRO A 84 13.45 7.66 12.63
CA PRO A 84 12.29 7.91 13.49
C PRO A 84 11.24 8.81 12.83
N VAL A 85 9.96 8.61 13.19
CA VAL A 85 8.85 9.48 12.73
C VAL A 85 8.59 10.50 13.82
N ASP A 86 9.19 11.67 13.66
CA ASP A 86 8.92 12.85 14.49
C ASP A 86 7.96 13.76 13.74
N ALA A 87 6.76 13.98 14.31
CA ALA A 87 5.77 14.84 13.69
C ALA A 87 6.04 16.31 14.00
N GLU A 88 6.12 17.14 12.96
CA GLU A 88 6.24 18.60 13.09
C GLU A 88 4.99 19.18 13.77
N PHE A 89 3.81 18.76 13.31
CA PHE A 89 2.53 19.20 13.86
C PHE A 89 1.39 18.22 13.55
N ARG A 90 0.23 18.45 14.19
CA ARG A 90 -1.04 17.79 13.85
C ARG A 90 -1.80 18.63 12.82
N VAL A 91 -2.23 18.03 11.73
CA VAL A 91 -2.98 18.73 10.67
C VAL A 91 -4.41 19.02 11.14
N GLY A 92 -4.84 20.27 10.99
CA GLY A 92 -6.22 20.71 11.17
C GLY A 92 -6.95 20.81 9.84
N THR A 93 -6.40 21.61 8.91
CA THR A 93 -7.02 21.92 7.62
C THR A 93 -6.18 21.37 6.48
N MET A 94 -6.85 20.86 5.43
CA MET A 94 -6.20 20.36 4.22
C MET A 94 -6.77 21.07 2.98
N GLY A 95 -5.89 21.59 2.15
CA GLY A 95 -6.18 22.12 0.83
C GLY A 95 -5.75 21.15 -0.26
N LEU A 96 -6.52 21.10 -1.35
CA LEU A 96 -6.18 20.34 -2.55
C LEU A 96 -6.52 21.19 -3.77
N GLY A 97 -5.57 21.31 -4.70
CA GLY A 97 -5.73 22.10 -5.91
C GLY A 97 -4.98 21.53 -7.11
N TRP A 98 -5.27 22.07 -8.29
CA TRP A 98 -4.55 21.81 -9.53
C TRP A 98 -3.89 23.10 -9.98
N ASP A 99 -2.58 23.06 -10.18
CA ASP A 99 -1.84 24.13 -10.84
C ASP A 99 -1.69 23.77 -12.32
N ALA A 100 -2.38 24.53 -13.18
CA ALA A 100 -2.37 24.32 -14.62
C ALA A 100 -1.07 24.81 -15.29
N GLU A 101 -0.31 25.70 -14.66
CA GLU A 101 0.95 26.20 -15.22
C GLU A 101 2.06 25.15 -15.06
N SER A 102 2.13 24.51 -13.89
CA SER A 102 3.12 23.48 -13.59
C SER A 102 2.62 22.04 -13.80
N GLU A 103 1.38 21.87 -14.24
CA GLU A 103 0.69 20.57 -14.38
C GLU A 103 0.83 19.68 -13.13
N ALA A 104 0.64 20.28 -11.95
CA ALA A 104 0.86 19.63 -10.68
C ALA A 104 -0.37 19.67 -9.76
N VAL A 105 -0.60 18.56 -9.06
CA VAL A 105 -1.54 18.50 -7.94
C VAL A 105 -0.87 19.13 -6.72
N VAL A 106 -1.49 20.15 -6.16
CA VAL A 106 -1.00 20.86 -4.98
C VAL A 106 -1.77 20.37 -3.76
N VAL A 107 -1.06 19.76 -2.82
CA VAL A 107 -1.58 19.36 -1.51
C VAL A 107 -1.05 20.31 -0.47
N GLU A 108 -1.94 20.90 0.32
CA GLU A 108 -1.60 21.81 1.41
C GLU A 108 -2.13 21.29 2.74
N LEU A 109 -1.27 21.24 3.75
CA LEU A 109 -1.59 20.71 5.07
C LEU A 109 -1.26 21.79 6.10
N LEU A 110 -2.26 22.27 6.82
CA LEU A 110 -2.12 23.31 7.83
C LEU A 110 -2.23 22.73 9.23
N ALA A 111 -1.37 23.19 10.13
CA ALA A 111 -1.42 22.82 11.54
C ALA A 111 -2.76 23.21 12.18
N ILE A 112 -3.22 22.37 13.10
CA ILE A 112 -4.36 22.71 13.95
C ILE A 112 -3.98 23.87 14.88
N THR A 113 -4.85 24.88 14.96
CA THR A 113 -4.68 26.03 15.84
C THR A 113 -5.94 26.27 16.64
N GLU A 114 -5.79 26.82 17.85
CA GLU A 114 -6.92 27.11 18.75
C GLU A 114 -7.68 28.40 18.37
N GLY A 115 -7.13 29.22 17.47
CA GLY A 115 -7.77 30.43 16.95
C GLY A 115 -8.45 30.20 15.60
N GLU A 116 -9.60 30.86 15.39
CA GLU A 116 -10.19 31.03 14.06
C GLU A 116 -9.31 31.98 13.25
N PHE A 117 -8.74 31.48 12.14
CA PHE A 117 -8.07 32.30 11.14
C PHE A 117 -9.02 32.49 9.96
N ASP A 118 -9.05 33.70 9.40
CA ASP A 118 -9.76 33.98 8.16
C ASP A 118 -9.09 33.21 7.01
N GLU A 119 -9.89 32.66 6.08
CA GLU A 119 -9.39 31.91 4.91
C GLU A 119 -8.37 32.71 4.08
N SER A 120 -8.44 34.04 4.11
CA SER A 120 -7.47 34.91 3.44
C SER A 120 -6.03 34.80 3.99
N VAL A 121 -5.88 34.56 5.30
CA VAL A 121 -4.57 34.45 5.97
C VAL A 121 -3.85 33.15 5.59
N VAL A 122 -4.62 32.12 5.26
CA VAL A 122 -4.11 30.83 4.78
C VAL A 122 -3.48 30.97 3.40
N LEU A 123 -4.08 31.78 2.53
CA LEU A 123 -3.72 31.89 1.11
C LEU A 123 -2.53 32.82 0.84
N ASP A 124 -2.28 33.80 1.70
CA ASP A 124 -1.33 34.90 1.41
C ASP A 124 0.13 34.66 1.86
N ASP A 125 0.49 33.45 2.33
CA ASP A 125 1.86 33.10 2.80
C ASP A 125 2.50 34.12 3.77
N THR A 126 1.69 34.96 4.44
CA THR A 126 2.10 35.97 5.42
C THR A 126 2.79 35.33 6.63
N GLU A 127 3.58 36.09 7.40
CA GLU A 127 4.28 35.56 8.58
C GLU A 127 3.33 35.17 9.74
N GLU A 128 2.06 35.58 9.65
CA GLU A 128 0.99 35.29 10.59
C GLU A 128 0.11 34.17 10.04
N GLY A 129 0.19 32.97 10.62
CA GLY A 129 -0.64 31.83 10.22
C GLY A 129 -0.22 30.53 10.91
N PRO A 130 -0.95 29.43 10.69
CA PRO A 130 -0.50 28.11 11.15
C PRO A 130 0.71 27.62 10.34
N ASP A 131 1.49 26.72 10.94
CA ASP A 131 2.54 25.99 10.22
C ASP A 131 1.92 25.17 9.08
N ALA A 132 2.64 25.08 7.96
CA ALA A 132 2.09 24.48 6.75
C ALA A 132 3.11 23.58 6.03
N VAL A 133 2.61 22.52 5.39
CA VAL A 133 3.35 21.72 4.42
C VAL A 133 2.63 21.80 3.08
N ARG A 134 3.32 22.27 2.05
CA ARG A 134 2.81 22.37 0.68
C ARG A 134 3.61 21.45 -0.23
N VAL A 135 2.93 20.51 -0.87
CA VAL A 135 3.54 19.47 -1.71
C VAL A 135 2.95 19.55 -3.11
N PHE A 136 3.82 19.59 -4.11
CA PHE A 136 3.46 19.53 -5.52
C PHE A 136 3.73 18.12 -6.02
N LEU A 137 2.73 17.48 -6.60
CA LEU A 137 2.78 16.11 -7.07
C LEU A 137 2.46 16.06 -8.55
N THR A 138 3.16 15.20 -9.28
CA THR A 138 2.71 14.79 -10.61
C THR A 138 1.39 14.01 -10.48
N THR A 139 0.62 13.93 -11.57
CA THR A 139 -0.63 13.14 -11.58
C THR A 139 -0.38 11.69 -11.17
N ALA A 140 0.71 11.09 -11.67
CA ALA A 140 1.12 9.73 -11.31
C ALA A 140 1.45 9.58 -9.82
N ALA A 141 2.24 10.49 -9.24
CA ALA A 141 2.56 10.45 -7.81
C ALA A 141 1.33 10.66 -6.92
N ALA A 142 0.40 11.53 -7.35
CA ALA A 142 -0.87 11.75 -6.66
C ALA A 142 -1.75 10.48 -6.69
N ARG A 143 -1.82 9.79 -7.83
CA ARG A 143 -2.54 8.52 -7.96
C ARG A 143 -1.93 7.43 -7.08
N GLU A 144 -0.61 7.27 -7.12
CA GLU A 144 0.09 6.31 -6.26
C GLU A 144 -0.16 6.58 -4.77
N PHE A 145 -0.14 7.87 -4.38
CA PHE A 145 -0.47 8.27 -3.02
C PHE A 145 -1.90 7.87 -2.61
N ALA A 146 -2.89 8.10 -3.46
CA ALA A 146 -4.29 7.76 -3.18
C ALA A 146 -4.49 6.24 -3.02
N GLU A 147 -3.92 5.45 -3.94
CA GLU A 147 -3.95 4.00 -3.88
C GLU A 147 -3.26 3.45 -2.63
N ARG A 148 -2.04 3.93 -2.33
CA ARG A 148 -1.30 3.55 -1.14
C ARG A 148 -2.07 3.89 0.13
N SER A 149 -2.62 5.10 0.22
CA SER A 149 -3.36 5.56 1.38
C SER A 149 -4.56 4.66 1.66
N SER A 150 -5.31 4.30 0.63
CA SER A 150 -6.43 3.35 0.71
C SER A 150 -5.98 1.98 1.23
N ARG A 151 -4.82 1.48 0.78
CA ARG A 151 -4.23 0.23 1.30
C ARG A 151 -3.82 0.35 2.75
N VAL A 152 -3.17 1.44 3.17
CA VAL A 152 -2.73 1.64 4.56
C VAL A 152 -3.91 1.75 5.54
N ILE A 153 -4.96 2.49 5.16
CA ILE A 153 -6.19 2.65 5.95
C ILE A 153 -6.88 1.29 6.17
N SER A 154 -6.81 0.43 5.16
CA SER A 154 -7.55 -0.81 5.10
C SER A 154 -6.77 -2.03 5.60
N ALA A 155 -5.43 -2.02 5.49
CA ALA A 155 -4.48 -2.97 6.08
C ALA A 155 -4.57 -3.05 7.61
N GLY A 156 -5.41 -2.19 8.21
CA GLY A 156 -5.70 -2.27 9.62
C GLY A 156 -6.77 -3.20 10.10
N ARG A 157 -7.47 -3.82 9.17
CA ARG A 157 -8.46 -4.84 9.45
C ARG A 157 -7.82 -6.19 9.18
N GLU A 158 -8.21 -7.21 9.94
CA GLU A 158 -7.79 -8.57 9.64
C GLU A 158 -8.22 -8.88 8.18
N PRO A 159 -7.31 -9.34 7.31
CA PRO A 159 -7.67 -9.64 5.94
C PRO A 159 -8.66 -10.80 5.92
N CYS A 160 -9.69 -10.70 5.08
CA CYS A 160 -10.67 -11.77 4.93
C CYS A 160 -9.94 -13.04 4.47
N PRO A 161 -10.06 -14.17 5.18
CA PRO A 161 -9.36 -15.41 4.82
C PRO A 161 -9.81 -15.98 3.48
N LEU A 162 -10.91 -15.49 2.92
CA LEU A 162 -11.44 -15.92 1.64
C LEU A 162 -10.97 -15.04 0.49
N CYS A 163 -11.16 -13.73 0.54
CA CYS A 163 -10.86 -12.83 -0.60
C CYS A 163 -9.64 -11.92 -0.41
N GLY A 164 -9.00 -11.92 0.76
CA GLY A 164 -7.88 -11.04 1.09
C GLY A 164 -8.27 -9.57 1.30
N GLN A 165 -9.56 -9.22 1.20
CA GLN A 165 -10.03 -7.87 1.43
C GLN A 165 -10.20 -7.57 2.93
N PRO A 166 -9.98 -6.32 3.37
CA PRO A 166 -10.14 -5.87 4.75
C PRO A 166 -11.50 -6.23 5.38
N LEU A 167 -11.52 -6.91 6.54
CA LEU A 167 -12.76 -7.24 7.26
C LEU A 167 -13.36 -6.02 7.99
N ASP A 168 -14.66 -5.79 7.87
CA ASP A 168 -15.37 -4.82 8.72
C ASP A 168 -15.83 -5.47 10.03
N PRO A 169 -15.71 -4.81 11.21
CA PRO A 169 -16.29 -5.29 12.45
C PRO A 169 -17.81 -5.57 12.39
N ALA A 170 -18.55 -4.86 11.53
CA ALA A 170 -19.98 -5.08 11.30
C ALA A 170 -20.28 -6.20 10.27
N GLY A 171 -19.24 -6.89 9.77
CA GLY A 171 -19.32 -7.94 8.77
C GLY A 171 -18.88 -7.48 7.39
N HIS A 172 -18.04 -8.30 6.74
CA HIS A 172 -17.55 -8.07 5.38
C HIS A 172 -18.42 -8.79 4.33
N ILE A 173 -18.72 -8.10 3.23
CA ILE A 173 -19.41 -8.67 2.07
C ILE A 173 -18.34 -9.30 1.17
N CYS A 174 -18.10 -10.61 1.33
CA CYS A 174 -17.10 -11.30 0.53
C CYS A 174 -17.66 -11.66 -0.86
N ALA A 175 -17.02 -11.17 -1.92
CA ALA A 175 -17.38 -11.49 -3.31
C ALA A 175 -17.24 -13.00 -3.61
N ARG A 176 -16.31 -13.71 -2.95
CA ARG A 176 -16.15 -15.18 -3.09
C ARG A 176 -17.28 -15.99 -2.45
N THR A 177 -18.10 -15.38 -1.60
CA THR A 177 -19.27 -16.05 -0.97
C THR A 177 -20.59 -15.38 -1.35
N ASN A 178 -20.68 -14.72 -2.52
CA ASN A 178 -21.89 -14.03 -2.98
C ASN A 178 -22.49 -13.08 -1.92
N GLY A 179 -21.64 -12.41 -1.14
CA GLY A 179 -22.06 -11.38 -0.18
C GLY A 179 -22.62 -11.87 1.16
N TYR A 180 -22.47 -13.16 1.49
CA TYR A 180 -22.84 -13.68 2.82
C TYR A 180 -21.98 -13.04 3.94
N LYS A 181 -22.62 -12.34 4.88
CA LYS A 181 -21.99 -11.76 6.08
C LYS A 181 -21.85 -12.84 7.16
N ARG A 182 -20.62 -13.24 7.49
CA ARG A 182 -20.37 -13.94 8.76
C ARG A 182 -20.28 -12.90 9.88
N GLY A 183 -21.21 -12.98 10.84
CA GLY A 183 -21.11 -12.21 12.08
C GLY A 183 -19.87 -12.62 12.87
N VAL A 184 -19.29 -11.67 13.58
CA VAL A 184 -18.06 -11.81 14.36
C VAL A 184 -18.34 -12.54 15.67
N GLU A 185 -18.71 -13.81 15.61
CA GLU A 185 -18.64 -14.74 16.75
C GLU A 185 -18.38 -16.15 16.21
N PHE A 186 -17.16 -16.38 15.74
CA PHE A 186 -16.57 -17.71 15.91
C PHE A 186 -15.88 -17.71 17.26
N ASP A 187 -16.68 -17.86 18.32
CA ASP A 187 -16.16 -18.55 19.49
C ASP A 187 -15.61 -19.90 19.00
N LYS A 188 -14.50 -20.34 19.58
CA LYS A 188 -13.93 -21.65 19.29
C LYS A 188 -14.80 -22.73 19.95
N SER A 189 -16.09 -22.72 19.66
CA SER A 189 -17.03 -23.70 20.14
C SER A 189 -16.80 -24.99 19.36
N LEU A 190 -15.89 -25.79 19.92
CA LEU A 190 -15.92 -27.24 19.81
C LEU A 190 -17.30 -27.82 20.21
N ASP A 191 -18.23 -26.99 20.69
CA ASP A 191 -19.61 -27.33 21.04
C ASP A 191 -20.51 -27.68 19.84
N PHE A 192 -20.07 -27.46 18.59
CA PHE A 192 -20.79 -27.96 17.40
C PHE A 192 -20.34 -29.37 16.97
N ILE A 193 -19.26 -29.90 17.54
CA ILE A 193 -18.95 -31.31 17.40
C ILE A 193 -19.76 -32.04 18.47
N ASP A 194 -20.85 -32.68 18.05
CA ASP A 194 -21.60 -33.58 18.93
C ASP A 194 -20.63 -34.66 19.46
N PRO A 195 -20.37 -34.72 20.78
CA PRO A 195 -19.49 -35.74 21.36
C PRO A 195 -19.95 -37.16 20.99
N GLY A 196 -21.25 -37.36 20.74
CA GLY A 196 -21.81 -38.64 20.32
C GLY A 196 -21.38 -39.08 18.92
N LEU A 197 -20.93 -38.17 18.05
CA LEU A 197 -20.40 -38.51 16.73
C LEU A 197 -18.96 -39.03 16.79
N LEU A 198 -18.18 -38.56 17.77
CA LEU A 198 -16.81 -39.03 18.02
C LEU A 198 -16.81 -40.41 18.70
N ASP A 199 -17.71 -40.64 19.65
CA ASP A 199 -17.85 -41.93 20.33
C ASP A 199 -18.44 -43.02 19.41
N ALA A 200 -19.32 -42.65 18.47
CA ALA A 200 -19.88 -43.59 17.49
C ALA A 200 -18.86 -44.09 16.44
N ALA A 201 -17.69 -43.46 16.35
CA ALA A 201 -16.58 -43.92 15.51
C ALA A 201 -15.59 -44.83 16.25
N ALA A 202 -15.74 -45.02 17.57
CA ALA A 202 -14.87 -45.86 18.40
C ALA A 202 -15.46 -47.25 18.72
N ASP A 203 -16.71 -47.51 18.30
CA ASP A 203 -17.45 -48.74 18.56
C ASP A 203 -17.85 -49.45 17.25
N ASP A 204 -16.88 -49.63 16.35
CA ASP A 204 -17.00 -50.59 15.25
C ASP A 204 -16.49 -51.96 15.74
N PRO A 205 -17.36 -52.97 15.93
CA PRO A 205 -16.95 -54.29 16.40
C PRO A 205 -16.25 -55.14 15.32
N ASP A 206 -15.92 -54.59 14.16
CA ASP A 206 -15.30 -55.34 13.06
C ASP A 206 -13.85 -54.92 12.71
N ASP A 207 -13.15 -54.26 13.64
CA ASP A 207 -11.70 -54.03 13.49
C ASP A 207 -10.93 -55.24 14.05
N THR A 208 -10.95 -56.34 13.30
CA THR A 208 -10.01 -57.44 13.53
C THR A 208 -8.62 -56.95 13.15
N PRO A 209 -7.63 -56.97 14.06
CA PRO A 209 -6.29 -56.53 13.70
C PRO A 209 -5.72 -57.51 12.67
N LEU A 210 -5.52 -57.03 11.44
CA LEU A 210 -4.72 -57.73 10.45
C LEU A 210 -3.32 -57.89 11.04
N ALA A 211 -2.97 -59.14 11.32
CA ALA A 211 -1.71 -59.54 11.91
C ALA A 211 -0.52 -58.95 11.14
N GLU A 212 0.46 -58.51 11.91
CA GLU A 212 1.77 -58.07 11.45
C GLU A 212 2.44 -59.20 10.66
N ASP A 213 2.45 -59.07 9.33
CA ASP A 213 3.26 -59.94 8.46
C ASP A 213 4.74 -59.59 8.69
N THR A 214 5.37 -60.42 9.52
CA THR A 214 6.81 -60.45 9.72
C THR A 214 7.46 -61.01 8.45
N PRO A 215 8.28 -60.26 7.70
CA PRO A 215 8.99 -60.83 6.57
C PRO A 215 10.16 -61.69 7.06
N PRO A 216 10.39 -62.89 6.49
CA PRO A 216 11.61 -63.65 6.76
C PRO A 216 12.80 -63.06 6.01
N ALA A 217 13.97 -63.29 6.59
CA ALA A 217 15.29 -62.91 6.08
C ALA A 217 15.78 -63.85 4.96
N GLU A 218 16.82 -63.37 4.25
CA GLU A 218 17.77 -64.12 3.39
C GLU A 218 17.22 -64.49 1.98
N GLU A 219 17.90 -64.33 0.85
CA GLU A 219 19.34 -64.28 0.53
C GLU A 219 19.52 -63.76 -0.92
N ASP A 220 20.65 -63.07 -1.15
CA ASP A 220 21.57 -63.11 -2.30
C ASP A 220 21.06 -63.13 -3.77
N SER A 221 21.45 -62.11 -4.55
CA SER A 221 22.25 -62.28 -5.79
C SER A 221 22.31 -60.99 -6.65
N LEU A 222 23.50 -60.39 -6.65
CA LEU A 222 24.34 -59.76 -7.71
C LEU A 222 23.79 -59.40 -9.12
N GLU A 223 24.55 -58.45 -9.72
CA GLU A 223 24.73 -58.07 -11.15
C GLU A 223 23.95 -56.81 -11.63
N GLU A 224 24.59 -55.63 -11.77
CA GLU A 224 25.34 -55.12 -12.96
C GLU A 224 24.37 -54.66 -14.08
N GLU A 225 24.42 -53.52 -14.80
CA GLU A 225 25.38 -52.45 -15.15
C GLU A 225 24.53 -51.18 -15.51
N ALA A 226 24.89 -49.95 -15.15
CA ALA A 226 25.75 -48.97 -15.85
C ALA A 226 25.17 -48.29 -17.11
N THR A 227 25.68 -47.06 -17.30
CA THR A 227 25.54 -46.10 -18.41
C THR A 227 24.32 -45.17 -18.33
N GLY A 228 24.45 -43.84 -18.39
CA GLY A 228 25.60 -43.00 -18.69
C GLY A 228 25.15 -41.85 -19.60
N GLU A 229 25.49 -40.62 -19.17
CA GLU A 229 25.83 -39.46 -20.01
C GLU A 229 24.70 -38.79 -20.84
N GLY A 230 24.65 -37.48 -21.03
CA GLY A 230 25.53 -36.38 -20.67
C GLY A 230 25.26 -35.16 -21.57
N SER A 231 25.61 -33.96 -21.06
CA SER A 231 26.08 -32.76 -21.79
C SER A 231 25.07 -32.05 -22.73
N ALA A 232 24.87 -30.72 -22.75
CA ALA A 232 25.73 -29.53 -22.85
C ALA A 232 25.33 -28.76 -24.13
N GLY A 233 25.58 -27.44 -24.16
CA GLY A 233 25.42 -26.59 -25.35
C GLY A 233 24.71 -25.27 -24.98
N GLU A 234 25.40 -24.22 -24.54
CA GLU A 234 26.20 -23.26 -25.32
C GLU A 234 25.43 -21.95 -25.59
N ASN A 235 25.90 -20.87 -24.95
CA ASN A 235 25.84 -19.49 -25.48
C ASN A 235 26.97 -19.33 -26.52
N PRO A 236 26.85 -18.45 -27.53
CA PRO A 236 27.53 -17.16 -27.38
C PRO A 236 26.90 -15.94 -28.09
N GLU A 237 27.35 -14.79 -27.60
CA GLU A 237 27.51 -13.43 -28.16
C GLU A 237 27.10 -13.10 -29.61
N SER A 238 26.52 -11.91 -29.78
CA SER A 238 26.83 -10.87 -30.80
C SER A 238 25.84 -9.71 -30.62
N THR A 239 26.11 -8.42 -30.81
CA THR A 239 27.26 -7.59 -31.21
C THR A 239 26.84 -6.13 -31.00
N ASN A 240 27.81 -5.26 -30.73
CA ASN A 240 27.70 -3.80 -30.77
C ASN A 240 27.16 -3.25 -32.10
N SER A 241 26.50 -2.09 -32.03
CA SER A 241 26.69 -1.02 -33.02
C SER A 241 26.39 0.35 -32.40
N GLU A 242 27.48 1.07 -32.13
CA GLU A 242 27.57 2.53 -32.12
C GLU A 242 27.03 3.14 -33.42
N SER A 243 26.42 4.32 -33.34
CA SER A 243 26.81 5.49 -34.15
C SER A 243 25.97 6.71 -33.82
N ASP A 244 26.64 7.70 -33.23
CA ASP A 244 26.38 9.13 -33.26
C ASP A 244 26.04 9.67 -34.67
N ASP A 245 25.14 10.67 -34.74
CA ASP A 245 25.25 11.78 -35.71
C ASP A 245 24.28 12.94 -35.31
N ASP A 246 24.81 13.93 -34.60
CA ASP A 246 24.34 15.32 -34.54
C ASP A 246 25.57 16.18 -34.86
N PRO A 247 25.52 17.06 -35.87
CA PRO A 247 25.46 18.48 -35.52
C PRO A 247 24.68 19.34 -36.52
N GLY A 248 23.85 20.24 -36.00
CA GLY A 248 23.14 21.26 -36.78
C GLY A 248 23.10 22.61 -36.08
N GLU A 249 24.26 23.22 -35.83
CA GLU A 249 24.37 24.63 -35.44
C GLU A 249 23.81 25.56 -36.53
N GLY A 250 22.92 26.45 -36.11
CA GLY A 250 22.57 27.68 -36.81
C GLY A 250 21.49 28.44 -36.04
N PRO A 251 21.80 29.67 -35.60
CA PRO A 251 21.05 30.75 -36.21
C PRO A 251 21.90 31.97 -36.58
N LEU A 252 21.60 32.50 -37.75
CA LEU A 252 21.85 33.88 -38.12
C LEU A 252 20.81 34.77 -37.42
N GLN A 253 21.26 35.63 -36.52
CA GLN A 253 20.78 37.02 -36.34
C GLN A 253 21.70 37.78 -35.38
#